data_AF-A0A918XL75-F1
#
_entry.id   AF-A0A918XL75-F1
#
_cell.length_a   1.000
_cell.length_b   1.000
_cell.length_c   1.000
_cell.angle_alpha   90.00
_cell.angle_beta   90.00
_cell.angle_gamma   90.00
#
_symmetry.space_group_name_H-M   'P 1'
#
loop_
_entity.id
_entity.type
_entity.pdbx_description
1 polymer ?
#
loop_
_entity_poly.entity_id
_entity_poly.type
_entity_poly.pdbx_seq_one_letter_code
_entity_poly.pdbx_strand_id
1 'polypeptide(L)'
;MVDLSAWPAGMRLIVRAERPHPGAQLRGTDVDGNRITCFATSTAGGQLADLELRHRRRARCEDRTRAAKDTGPANLPLHGFDQNRIWLELVLLAQDLVAWAQMLGLSGHEARRWEPKKLRLRLFSAAARLAATGRRRFLRFNPAWPWAEPLTGAIDRLRLLTAPT
;
A
#
# COMPACT_ATOMS: atom_id res chain seq x y z
N MET A 1 -31.81 12.66 -13.01
CA MET A 1 -31.69 12.90 -11.55
C MET A 1 -31.47 11.54 -10.90
N VAL A 2 -30.53 11.40 -9.96
CA VAL A 2 -30.28 10.11 -9.28
C VAL A 2 -31.35 9.92 -8.21
N ASP A 3 -32.09 8.80 -8.25
CA ASP A 3 -33.04 8.44 -7.20
C ASP A 3 -32.30 7.83 -6.00
N LEU A 4 -32.49 8.42 -4.82
CA LEU A 4 -31.86 8.02 -3.56
C LEU A 4 -32.89 7.48 -2.56
N SER A 5 -34.15 7.29 -2.96
CA SER A 5 -35.25 6.89 -2.08
C SER A 5 -35.03 5.54 -1.38
N ALA A 6 -34.33 4.62 -2.04
CA ALA A 6 -33.98 3.30 -1.50
C ALA A 6 -32.71 3.29 -0.61
N TRP A 7 -32.05 4.44 -0.42
CA TRP A 7 -30.79 4.48 0.32
C TRP A 7 -31.02 4.46 1.84
N PRO A 8 -30.10 3.84 2.61
CA PRO A 8 -30.15 3.91 4.06
C PRO A 8 -30.15 5.35 4.57
N ALA A 9 -30.86 5.58 5.68
CA ALA A 9 -30.90 6.89 6.33
C ALA A 9 -29.49 7.44 6.59
N GLY A 10 -29.26 8.70 6.21
CA GLY A 10 -27.98 9.39 6.38
C GLY A 10 -26.94 9.11 5.28
N MET A 11 -27.23 8.24 4.30
CA MET A 11 -26.37 8.04 3.14
C MET A 11 -26.54 9.19 2.15
N ARG A 12 -25.42 9.72 1.64
CA ARG A 12 -25.38 10.84 0.70
C ARG A 12 -24.44 10.56 -0.46
N LEU A 13 -24.81 11.05 -1.64
CA LEU A 13 -23.97 11.05 -2.83
C LEU A 13 -23.27 12.41 -2.94
N ILE A 14 -21.94 12.40 -2.96
CA ILE A 14 -21.13 13.61 -3.20
C ILE A 14 -20.61 13.55 -4.62
N VAL A 15 -20.82 14.63 -5.38
CA VAL A 15 -20.41 14.76 -6.78
C VAL A 15 -19.33 15.82 -6.87
N ARG A 16 -18.21 15.47 -7.49
CA ARG A 16 -17.12 16.37 -7.83
C ARG A 16 -17.08 16.57 -9.33
N ALA A 17 -17.19 17.82 -9.76
CA ALA A 17 -16.89 18.23 -11.12
C ALA A 17 -15.47 18.83 -11.13
N GLU A 18 -14.58 18.30 -11.97
CA GLU A 18 -13.25 18.85 -12.18
C GLU A 18 -13.00 19.12 -13.67
N ARG A 19 -12.29 20.21 -13.98
CA ARG A 19 -11.79 20.41 -15.34
C ARG A 19 -10.70 19.37 -15.62
N PRO A 20 -10.81 18.61 -16.71
CA PRO A 20 -9.80 17.63 -17.06
C PRO A 20 -8.46 18.29 -17.34
N HIS A 21 -7.36 17.60 -17.02
CA HIS A 21 -6.05 18.04 -17.49
C HIS A 21 -5.98 17.93 -19.02
N PRO A 22 -5.16 18.76 -19.70
CA PRO A 22 -4.94 18.65 -21.14
C PRO A 22 -4.59 17.20 -21.53
N GLY A 23 -5.25 16.65 -22.56
CA GLY A 23 -5.02 15.29 -23.04
C GLY A 23 -5.76 14.16 -22.31
N ALA A 24 -6.61 14.46 -21.32
CA ALA A 24 -7.49 13.45 -20.72
C ALA A 24 -8.54 12.95 -21.73
N GLN A 25 -8.57 11.64 -21.98
CA GLN A 25 -9.71 11.00 -22.64
C GLN A 25 -10.85 10.86 -21.64
N LEU A 26 -11.93 11.59 -21.86
CA LEU A 26 -13.12 11.52 -21.02
C LEU A 26 -13.98 10.31 -21.39
N ARG A 27 -14.67 9.75 -20.38
CA ARG A 27 -15.67 8.71 -20.58
C ARG A 27 -16.90 8.98 -19.71
N GLY A 28 -18.07 8.96 -20.35
CA GLY A 28 -19.34 8.55 -19.77
C GLY A 28 -20.32 9.65 -19.33
N THR A 29 -19.85 10.73 -18.71
CA THR A 29 -20.76 11.76 -18.16
C THR A 29 -20.03 13.10 -18.05
N ASP A 30 -19.82 13.77 -19.18
CA ASP A 30 -19.21 15.09 -19.24
C ASP A 30 -20.31 16.13 -19.42
N VAL A 31 -20.76 16.73 -18.32
CA VAL A 31 -21.59 17.94 -18.38
C VAL A 31 -20.62 19.12 -18.47
N ASP A 32 -20.73 19.89 -19.56
CA ASP A 32 -19.90 21.07 -19.83
C ASP A 32 -18.39 20.79 -19.89
N GLY A 33 -17.99 19.60 -20.33
CA GLY A 33 -16.57 19.22 -20.47
C GLY A 33 -15.84 18.95 -19.16
N ASN A 34 -16.56 18.83 -18.04
CA ASN A 34 -15.99 18.47 -16.75
C ASN A 34 -15.96 16.95 -16.57
N ARG A 35 -14.89 16.44 -15.96
CA ARG A 35 -14.86 15.07 -15.44
C ARG A 35 -15.69 15.02 -14.16
N ILE A 36 -16.74 14.22 -14.18
CA ILE A 36 -17.60 14.00 -13.01
C ILE A 36 -17.15 12.74 -12.28
N THR A 37 -16.89 12.87 -10.98
CA THR A 37 -16.63 11.74 -10.07
C THR A 37 -17.61 11.78 -8.91
N CYS A 38 -18.29 10.66 -8.68
CA CYS A 38 -19.28 10.53 -7.62
C CYS A 38 -18.81 9.52 -6.58
N PHE A 39 -19.07 9.78 -5.30
CA PHE A 39 -18.88 8.80 -4.24
C PHE A 39 -19.97 8.87 -3.18
N ALA A 40 -20.37 7.72 -2.66
CA ALA A 40 -21.37 7.62 -1.62
C ALA A 40 -20.72 7.52 -0.23
N THR A 41 -21.30 8.16 0.77
CA THR A 41 -20.83 8.10 2.15
C THR A 41 -21.98 8.33 3.13
N SER A 42 -21.95 7.66 4.29
CA SER A 42 -22.80 7.95 5.45
C SER A 42 -22.03 8.65 6.57
N THR A 43 -20.78 9.06 6.34
CA THR A 43 -19.97 9.77 7.33
C THR A 43 -20.64 11.09 7.70
N ALA A 44 -20.95 11.28 8.98
CA ALA A 44 -21.49 12.53 9.51
C ALA A 44 -20.40 13.60 9.63
N GLY A 45 -20.74 14.85 9.31
CA GLY A 45 -19.81 15.99 9.42
C GLY A 45 -18.62 15.95 8.45
N GLY A 46 -17.66 16.86 8.68
CA GLY A 46 -16.44 17.04 7.88
C GLY A 46 -16.62 17.95 6.67
N GLN A 47 -15.54 18.60 6.24
CA GLN A 47 -15.53 19.38 5.01
C GLN A 47 -15.59 18.44 3.80
N LEU A 48 -16.30 18.84 2.73
CA LEU A 48 -16.45 18.03 1.51
C LEU A 48 -15.08 17.64 0.92
N ALA A 49 -14.10 18.55 0.99
CA ALA A 49 -12.74 18.31 0.53
C ALA A 49 -12.05 17.15 1.28
N ASP A 50 -12.26 17.03 2.60
CA ASP A 50 -11.67 15.95 3.40
C ASP A 50 -12.33 14.60 3.11
N LEU A 51 -13.65 14.59 2.92
CA LEU A 51 -14.40 13.39 2.54
C LEU A 51 -13.94 12.88 1.18
N GLU A 52 -13.77 13.79 0.22
CA GLU A 52 -13.28 13.50 -1.12
C GLU A 52 -11.84 12.98 -1.11
N LEU A 53 -10.96 13.64 -0.35
CA LEU A 53 -9.58 13.21 -0.20
C LEU A 53 -9.50 11.82 0.41
N ARG A 54 -10.31 11.54 1.45
CA ARG A 54 -10.40 10.20 2.05
C ARG A 54 -10.88 9.16 1.03
N HIS A 55 -11.87 9.50 0.21
CA HIS A 55 -12.35 8.61 -0.85
C HIS A 55 -11.24 8.32 -1.87
N ARG A 56 -10.53 9.33 -2.38
CA ARG A 56 -9.40 9.12 -3.30
C ARG A 56 -8.30 8.27 -2.71
N ARG A 57 -8.07 8.37 -1.40
CA ARG A 57 -7.09 7.55 -0.69
C ARG A 57 -7.44 6.06 -0.69
N ARG A 58 -8.67 5.65 -1.02
CA ARG A 58 -9.07 4.25 -1.24
C ARG A 58 -8.25 3.59 -2.36
N ALA A 59 -7.83 4.35 -3.36
CA ALA A 59 -6.97 3.84 -4.43
C ALA A 59 -5.67 3.20 -3.89
N ARG A 60 -5.20 3.59 -2.69
CA ARG A 60 -4.05 2.93 -2.06
C ARG A 60 -4.32 1.49 -1.64
N CYS A 61 -5.54 1.19 -1.19
CA CYS A 61 -5.94 -0.17 -0.84
C CYS A 61 -6.04 -1.04 -2.10
N GLU A 62 -6.60 -0.50 -3.17
CA GLU A 62 -6.66 -1.16 -4.48
C GLU A 62 -5.26 -1.42 -5.04
N ASP A 63 -4.37 -0.43 -4.94
CA ASP A 63 -2.97 -0.56 -5.34
C ASP A 63 -2.21 -1.62 -4.54
N ARG A 64 -2.47 -1.69 -3.22
CA ARG A 64 -1.92 -2.76 -2.35
C ARG A 64 -2.48 -4.14 -2.68
N THR A 65 -3.77 -4.22 -3.05
CA THR A 65 -4.40 -5.47 -3.50
C THR A 65 -3.83 -5.94 -4.83
N ARG A 66 -3.58 -5.00 -5.75
CA ARG A 66 -2.88 -5.27 -7.01
C ARG A 66 -1.48 -5.81 -6.75
N ALA A 67 -0.69 -5.11 -5.93
CA ALA A 67 0.67 -5.53 -5.57
C ALA A 67 0.71 -6.84 -4.78
N ALA A 68 -0.36 -7.18 -4.05
CA ALA A 68 -0.49 -8.45 -3.32
C ALA A 68 -0.28 -9.64 -4.24
N LYS A 69 -0.69 -9.57 -5.51
CA LYS A 69 -0.56 -10.68 -6.48
C LYS A 69 0.89 -11.18 -6.60
N ASP A 70 1.88 -10.30 -6.47
CA ASP A 70 3.30 -10.67 -6.47
C ASP A 70 3.78 -11.39 -5.20
N THR A 71 2.95 -11.43 -4.16
CA THR A 71 3.22 -12.05 -2.85
C THR A 71 2.45 -13.35 -2.61
N GLY A 72 1.75 -13.91 -3.62
CA GLY A 72 1.16 -15.26 -3.53
C GLY A 72 -0.35 -15.46 -3.81
N PRO A 73 -1.24 -14.46 -3.82
CA PRO A 73 -2.66 -14.65 -4.09
C PRO A 73 -3.01 -14.64 -5.59
N ALA A 74 -2.03 -14.49 -6.49
CA ALA A 74 -2.27 -14.60 -7.93
C ALA A 74 -2.74 -16.00 -8.35
N ASN A 75 -2.16 -17.03 -7.70
CA ASN A 75 -2.55 -18.43 -7.86
C ASN A 75 -2.55 -19.08 -6.47
N LEU A 76 -3.66 -19.71 -6.11
CA LEU A 76 -3.77 -20.45 -4.86
C LEU A 76 -3.01 -21.77 -5.00
N PRO A 77 -1.98 -22.05 -4.15
CA PRO A 77 -1.05 -23.13 -4.41
C PRO A 77 -1.55 -24.51 -3.97
N LEU A 78 -2.63 -24.57 -3.18
CA LEU A 78 -3.11 -25.81 -2.56
C LEU A 78 -4.44 -26.23 -3.18
N HIS A 79 -4.76 -27.52 -3.12
CA HIS A 79 -5.98 -28.05 -3.74
C HIS A 79 -7.24 -27.83 -2.89
N GLY A 80 -7.11 -27.78 -1.56
CA GLY A 80 -8.26 -27.64 -0.67
C GLY A 80 -8.49 -26.20 -0.21
N PHE A 81 -9.78 -25.91 0.06
CA PHE A 81 -10.24 -24.58 0.43
C PHE A 81 -9.63 -24.11 1.75
N ASP A 82 -9.66 -24.94 2.79
CA ASP A 82 -9.17 -24.57 4.13
C ASP A 82 -7.66 -24.30 4.13
N GLN A 83 -6.87 -25.07 3.37
CA GLN A 83 -5.44 -24.79 3.27
C GLN A 83 -5.17 -23.48 2.51
N ASN A 84 -5.96 -23.18 1.47
CA ASN A 84 -5.85 -21.90 0.76
C ASN A 84 -6.33 -20.72 1.60
N ARG A 85 -7.28 -20.92 2.51
CA ARG A 85 -7.64 -19.90 3.50
C ARG A 85 -6.44 -19.56 4.39
N ILE A 86 -5.73 -20.57 4.91
CA ILE A 86 -4.49 -20.36 5.68
C ILE A 86 -3.42 -19.67 4.81
N TRP A 87 -3.29 -20.05 3.54
CA TRP A 87 -2.39 -19.39 2.61
C TRP A 87 -2.68 -17.89 2.47
N LEU A 88 -3.96 -17.51 2.36
CA LEU A 88 -4.35 -16.10 2.29
C LEU A 88 -4.00 -15.34 3.57
N GLU A 89 -4.15 -15.95 4.76
CA GLU A 89 -3.70 -15.33 6.02
C GLU A 89 -2.18 -15.09 6.03
N LEU A 90 -1.39 -16.04 5.52
CA LEU A 90 0.06 -15.87 5.38
C LEU A 90 0.41 -14.74 4.39
N VAL A 91 -0.32 -14.64 3.29
CA VAL A 91 -0.16 -13.54 2.32
C VAL A 91 -0.48 -12.20 2.98
N LEU A 92 -1.58 -12.09 3.73
CA LEU A 92 -1.96 -10.87 4.44
C LEU A 92 -0.90 -10.47 5.47
N LEU A 93 -0.41 -11.43 6.27
CA LEU A 93 0.69 -11.21 7.21
C LEU A 93 1.95 -10.69 6.50
N ALA A 94 2.31 -11.28 5.35
CA ALA A 94 3.45 -10.82 4.56
C ALA A 94 3.24 -9.39 4.03
N GLN A 95 2.02 -9.02 3.62
CA GLN A 95 1.70 -7.65 3.20
C GLN A 95 1.87 -6.65 4.35
N ASP A 96 1.40 -7.01 5.55
CA ASP A 96 1.54 -6.17 6.74
C ASP A 96 3.01 -5.99 7.11
N LEU A 97 3.79 -7.07 7.16
CA LEU A 97 5.23 -7.01 7.44
C LEU A 97 5.96 -6.12 6.43
N VAL A 98 5.65 -6.22 5.14
CA VAL A 98 6.23 -5.36 4.10
C VAL A 98 5.80 -3.90 4.30
N ALA A 99 4.53 -3.64 4.59
CA ALA A 99 4.02 -2.29 4.80
C ALA A 99 4.70 -1.61 6.00
N TRP A 100 4.81 -2.30 7.13
CA TRP A 100 5.49 -1.80 8.33
C TRP A 100 6.99 -1.63 8.10
N ALA A 101 7.67 -2.60 7.48
CA ALA A 101 9.10 -2.48 7.17
C ALA A 101 9.40 -1.27 6.27
N GLN A 102 8.58 -1.03 5.24
CA GLN A 102 8.71 0.14 4.37
C GLN A 102 8.44 1.46 5.12
N MET A 103 7.40 1.48 5.95
CA MET A 103 6.99 2.69 6.67
C MET A 103 8.01 3.10 7.73
N LEU A 104 8.54 2.14 8.47
CA LEU A 104 9.44 2.35 9.59
C LEU A 104 10.92 2.40 9.16
N GLY A 105 11.37 1.41 8.38
CA GLY A 105 12.78 1.28 7.98
C GLY A 105 13.16 2.17 6.79
N LEU A 106 12.27 2.33 5.81
CA LEU A 106 12.58 3.03 4.56
C LEU A 106 12.06 4.48 4.52
N SER A 107 11.69 5.05 5.68
CA SER A 107 11.24 6.45 5.77
C SER A 107 12.28 7.41 5.18
N GLY A 108 11.82 8.39 4.41
CA GLY A 108 12.68 9.36 3.71
C GLY A 108 13.40 8.81 2.47
N HIS A 109 13.25 7.52 2.13
CA HIS A 109 13.87 6.90 0.95
C HIS A 109 12.83 6.50 -0.09
N GLU A 110 13.17 6.55 -1.39
CA GLU A 110 12.23 6.18 -2.47
C GLU A 110 11.78 4.71 -2.39
N ALA A 111 12.61 3.84 -1.80
CA ALA A 111 12.32 2.42 -1.60
C ALA A 111 11.06 2.15 -0.77
N ARG A 112 10.59 3.12 0.03
CA ARG A 112 9.30 3.04 0.74
C ARG A 112 8.12 2.82 -0.20
N ARG A 113 8.23 3.21 -1.47
CA ARG A 113 7.18 3.08 -2.50
C ARG A 113 7.45 1.96 -3.50
N TRP A 114 8.51 1.19 -3.32
CA TRP A 114 8.79 0.08 -4.24
C TRP A 114 7.76 -1.04 -4.09
N GLU A 115 7.41 -1.65 -5.21
CA GLU A 115 6.54 -2.82 -5.24
C GLU A 115 7.25 -4.09 -4.71
N PRO A 116 6.49 -5.10 -4.24
CA PRO A 116 7.05 -6.31 -3.63
C PRO A 116 8.12 -7.01 -4.48
N LYS A 117 7.94 -7.08 -5.80
CA LYS A 117 8.92 -7.68 -6.72
C LYS A 117 10.28 -6.96 -6.68
N LYS A 118 10.27 -5.63 -6.62
CA LYS A 118 11.49 -4.80 -6.55
C LYS A 118 12.16 -4.93 -5.19
N LEU A 119 11.38 -4.96 -4.10
CA LEU A 119 11.90 -5.22 -2.75
C LEU A 119 12.55 -6.61 -2.65
N ARG A 120 11.89 -7.65 -3.20
CA ARG A 120 12.40 -9.02 -3.21
C ARG A 120 13.79 -9.07 -3.82
N LEU A 121 13.94 -8.54 -5.03
CA LEU A 121 15.21 -8.59 -5.77
C LEU A 121 16.31 -7.72 -5.14
N ARG A 122 15.98 -6.55 -4.58
CA ARG A 122 16.98 -5.55 -4.16
C ARG A 122 17.35 -5.64 -2.68
N LEU A 123 16.39 -6.00 -1.83
CA LEU A 123 16.53 -5.96 -0.36
C LEU A 123 16.41 -7.36 0.26
N PHE A 124 15.39 -8.15 -0.08
CA PHE A 124 15.13 -9.42 0.63
C PHE A 124 16.00 -10.59 0.15
N SER A 125 16.48 -10.54 -1.10
CA SER A 125 17.42 -11.50 -1.66
C SER A 125 18.88 -11.05 -1.56
N ALA A 126 19.17 -9.99 -0.79
CA ALA A 126 20.51 -9.49 -0.62
C ALA A 126 21.37 -10.51 0.16
N ALA A 127 22.46 -10.96 -0.44
CA ALA A 127 23.43 -11.81 0.24
C ALA A 127 24.16 -11.03 1.33
N ALA A 128 24.21 -11.61 2.54
CA ALA A 128 24.87 -11.01 3.69
C ALA A 128 25.55 -12.06 4.55
N ARG A 129 26.63 -11.66 5.22
CA ARG A 129 27.22 -12.45 6.30
C ARG A 129 26.65 -12.00 7.63
N LEU A 130 26.01 -12.90 8.36
CA LEU A 130 25.62 -12.68 9.74
C LEU A 130 26.81 -12.98 10.66
N ALA A 131 27.25 -11.97 11.40
CA ALA A 131 28.30 -12.10 12.40
C ALA A 131 27.74 -11.76 13.79
N ALA A 132 28.23 -12.43 14.82
CA ALA A 132 27.89 -12.14 16.21
C ALA A 132 29.17 -11.80 16.99
N THR A 133 29.18 -10.66 17.68
CA THR A 133 30.26 -10.27 18.58
C THR A 133 29.73 -9.36 19.68
N GLY A 134 30.25 -9.47 20.91
CA GLY A 134 29.86 -8.61 22.03
C GLY A 134 28.35 -8.60 22.32
N ARG A 135 27.67 -9.75 22.23
CA ARG A 135 26.21 -9.92 22.36
C ARG A 135 25.38 -9.13 21.34
N ARG A 136 25.99 -8.65 20.25
CA ARG A 136 25.33 -7.95 19.14
C ARG A 136 25.43 -8.76 17.85
N ARG A 137 24.39 -8.68 17.02
CA ARG A 137 24.33 -9.30 15.68
C ARG A 137 24.54 -8.23 14.61
N PHE A 138 25.45 -8.50 13.68
CA PHE A 138 25.80 -7.61 12.57
C PHE A 138 25.53 -8.31 11.24
N LEU A 139 24.85 -7.61 10.33
CA LEU A 139 24.70 -8.04 8.95
C LEU A 139 25.71 -7.27 8.10
N ARG A 140 26.63 -8.00 7.46
CA ARG A 140 27.63 -7.44 6.57
C ARG A 140 27.25 -7.73 5.12
N PHE A 141 26.97 -6.69 4.37
CA PHE A 141 26.67 -6.76 2.94
C PHE A 141 27.93 -6.47 2.11
N ASN A 142 27.93 -6.87 0.85
CA ASN A 142 28.96 -6.44 -0.09
C ASN A 142 28.83 -4.92 -0.30
N PRO A 143 29.87 -4.10 -0.02
CA PRO A 143 29.80 -2.65 -0.18
C PRO A 143 29.61 -2.21 -1.64
N ALA A 144 29.98 -3.05 -2.62
CA ALA A 144 29.74 -2.77 -4.04
C ALA A 144 28.28 -3.04 -4.46
N TRP A 145 27.44 -3.63 -3.59
CA TRP A 145 26.03 -3.84 -3.89
C TRP A 145 25.28 -2.50 -3.84
N PRO A 146 24.62 -2.05 -4.92
CA PRO A 146 24.01 -0.72 -4.98
C PRO A 146 22.93 -0.45 -3.93
N TRP A 147 22.36 -1.50 -3.33
CA TRP A 147 21.27 -1.40 -2.36
C TRP A 147 21.74 -1.66 -0.91
N ALA A 148 23.05 -1.71 -0.66
CA ALA A 148 23.59 -1.93 0.67
C ALA A 148 23.20 -0.80 1.63
N GLU A 149 23.41 0.46 1.25
CA GLU A 149 23.13 1.65 2.06
C GLU A 149 21.64 1.78 2.47
N PRO A 150 20.65 1.69 1.55
CA PRO A 150 19.25 1.76 1.96
C PRO A 150 18.83 0.58 2.84
N LEU A 151 19.44 -0.60 2.69
CA LEU A 151 19.15 -1.77 3.52
C LEU A 151 19.74 -1.64 4.93
N THR A 152 21.01 -1.25 5.05
CA THR A 152 21.66 -1.03 6.36
C THR A 152 20.99 0.11 7.11
N GLY A 153 20.70 1.22 6.41
CA GLY A 153 19.99 2.35 7.01
C GLY A 153 18.60 1.97 7.51
N ALA A 154 17.87 1.11 6.78
CA ALA A 154 16.59 0.60 7.24
C ALA A 154 16.70 -0.27 8.50
N ILE A 155 17.68 -1.17 8.54
CA ILE A 155 17.94 -2.03 9.71
C ILE A 155 18.30 -1.18 10.93
N ASP A 156 19.16 -0.17 10.77
CA ASP A 156 19.59 0.68 11.87
C ASP A 156 18.43 1.54 12.40
N ARG A 157 17.58 2.10 11.53
CA ARG A 157 16.36 2.79 11.97
C ARG A 157 15.44 1.87 12.77
N LEU A 158 15.21 0.64 12.29
CA LEU A 158 14.35 -0.33 13.00
C LEU A 158 14.91 -0.70 14.37
N ARG A 159 16.24 -0.80 14.51
CA ARG A 159 16.91 -1.09 15.79
C ARG A 159 16.82 0.05 16.80
N LEU A 160 16.67 1.29 16.33
CA LEU A 160 16.52 2.47 17.17
C LEU A 160 15.09 2.69 17.64
N LEU A 161 14.11 2.00 17.06
CA LEU A 161 12.72 2.09 17.52
C LEU A 161 12.59 1.45 18.90
N THR A 162 12.02 2.21 19.83
CA THR A 162 11.65 1.70 21.14
C THR A 162 10.46 0.76 21.01
N ALA A 163 10.44 -0.31 21.81
CA ALA A 163 9.25 -1.15 21.90
C ALA A 163 8.06 -0.29 22.36
N PRO A 164 6.88 -0.44 21.76
CA PRO A 164 5.68 0.24 22.23
C PRO A 164 5.43 -0.14 23.70
N THR A 165 5.23 0.87 24.55
CA THR A 165 4.84 0.74 25.96
C THR A 165 3.36 0.46 26.12
#